data_AF-A0A238GZ87-F1
#
_entry.id   AF-A0A238GZ87-F1
#
_cell.length_a   1.000
_cell.length_b   1.000
_cell.length_c   1.000
_cell.angle_alpha   90.00
_cell.angle_beta   90.00
_cell.angle_gamma   90.00
#
_symmetry.space_group_name_H-M   'P 1'
#
loop_
_entity.id
_entity.type
_entity.pdbx_description
1 polymer ?
#
loop_
_entity_poly.entity_id
_entity_poly.type
_entity_poly.pdbx_seq_one_letter_code
_entity_poly.pdbx_strand_id
1 'polypeptide(L)' 'MTVLIDPAKKKAFETLCAEQDLTPSQVVRQLIREYLAQHGVTYKTKSALGGRARRRTE' A
#
# COMPACT_ATOMS: atom_id res chain seq x y z
N MET A 1 -5.59 -4.54 -11.28
CA MET A 1 -4.57 -3.56 -11.70
C MET A 1 -3.39 -4.33 -12.23
N THR A 2 -2.93 -4.01 -13.43
CA THR A 2 -1.72 -4.58 -14.04
C THR A 2 -0.70 -3.46 -14.20
N VAL A 3 0.54 -3.68 -13.77
CA VAL A 3 1.62 -2.69 -13.85
C VAL A 3 2.76 -3.32 -14.62
N LEU A 4 3.22 -2.63 -15.67
CA LEU A 4 4.42 -3.04 -16.38
C LEU A 4 5.63 -2.65 -15.54
N ILE A 5 6.45 -3.63 -15.22
CA ILE A 5 7.67 -3.47 -14.44
C ILE A 5 8.71 -4.44 -14.97
N ASP A 6 9.97 -4.01 -14.92
CA ASP A 6 11.11 -4.87 -15.22
C ASP A 6 11.09 -6.17 -14.38
N PRO A 7 11.38 -7.35 -14.97
CA PRO A 7 11.32 -8.63 -14.24
C PRO A 7 12.27 -8.72 -13.04
N ALA A 8 13.47 -8.12 -13.12
CA ALA A 8 14.42 -8.15 -12.01
C ALA A 8 13.93 -7.30 -10.84
N LYS A 9 13.38 -6.11 -11.13
CA LYS A 9 12.75 -5.26 -10.11
C LYS A 9 11.53 -5.91 -9.47
N LYS A 10 10.69 -6.59 -10.28
CA LYS A 10 9.55 -7.35 -9.75
C LYS A 10 10.00 -8.38 -8.73
N LYS A 11 11.00 -9.19 -9.07
CA LYS A 11 11.54 -10.22 -8.18
C LYS A 11 12.08 -9.63 -6.88
N ALA A 12 12.89 -8.56 -6.97
CA ALA A 12 13.42 -7.89 -5.80
C ALA A 12 12.32 -7.33 -4.89
N PHE A 13 11.29 -6.71 -5.48
CA PHE A 13 10.14 -6.20 -4.74
C PHE A 13 9.33 -7.31 -4.05
N GLU A 14 9.08 -8.41 -4.75
CA GLU A 14 8.35 -9.56 -4.19
C GLU A 14 9.12 -10.23 -3.05
N THR A 15 10.44 -10.40 -3.19
CA THR A 15 11.31 -10.90 -2.11
C THR A 15 11.27 -9.99 -0.89
N LEU A 16 11.44 -8.68 -1.08
CA LEU A 16 11.40 -7.71 0.02
C LEU A 16 10.04 -7.68 0.74
N CYS A 17 8.93 -7.87 0.01
CA CYS A 17 7.61 -7.96 0.61
C CYS A 17 7.49 -9.23 1.47
N ALA A 18 7.96 -10.37 0.95
CA ALA A 18 7.91 -11.65 1.66
C ALA A 18 8.74 -11.65 2.95
N GLU A 19 9.91 -11.00 2.96
CA GLU A 19 10.76 -10.82 4.15
C GLU A 19 10.07 -10.06 5.29
N GLN A 20 9.02 -9.29 4.97
CA GLN A 20 8.27 -8.47 5.92
C GLN A 20 6.87 -9.02 6.21
N ASP A 21 6.57 -10.26 5.79
CA ASP A 21 5.23 -10.87 5.89
C ASP A 21 4.13 -10.04 5.21
N LEU A 22 4.49 -9.34 4.12
CA LEU A 22 3.58 -8.52 3.33
C LEU A 22 3.37 -9.11 1.94
N THR A 23 2.17 -8.90 1.40
CA THR A 23 1.88 -9.16 0.00
C THR A 23 2.22 -7.93 -0.85
N PRO A 24 2.74 -8.10 -2.08
CA PRO A 24 3.01 -6.98 -2.99
C PRO A 24 1.82 -6.03 -3.17
N SER A 25 0.60 -6.59 -3.21
CA SER A 25 -0.62 -5.81 -3.36
C SER A 25 -0.98 -4.96 -2.14
N GLN A 26 -0.53 -5.31 -0.92
CA GLN A 26 -0.70 -4.46 0.25
C GLN A 26 0.22 -3.24 0.15
N VAL A 27 1.49 -3.45 -0.18
CA VAL A 27 2.50 -2.39 -0.31
C VAL A 27 2.14 -1.43 -1.45
N VAL A 28 1.79 -1.96 -2.63
CA VAL A 28 1.39 -1.12 -3.78
C VAL A 28 0.17 -0.25 -3.44
N ARG A 29 -0.82 -0.77 -2.72
CA ARG A 29 -1.97 0.03 -2.27
C ARG A 29 -1.55 1.14 -1.30
N GLN A 30 -0.57 0.90 -0.43
CA GLN A 30 -0.02 1.92 0.45
C GLN A 30 0.69 3.01 -0.35
N LEU A 31 1.56 2.64 -1.30
CA LEU A 31 2.24 3.57 -2.18
C LEU A 31 1.26 4.45 -2.98
N ILE A 32 0.18 3.86 -3.51
CA ILE A 32 -0.87 4.62 -4.21
C ILE A 32 -1.51 5.64 -3.27
N ARG A 33 -1.87 5.25 -2.04
CA ARG A 33 -2.48 6.18 -1.06
C ARG A 33 -1.56 7.33 -0.72
N GLU A 34 -0.29 7.05 -0.46
CA GLU A 34 0.73 8.05 -0.13
C GLU A 34 0.95 9.00 -1.31
N TYR A 35 1.09 8.47 -2.52
CA TYR A 35 1.27 9.27 -3.73
C TYR A 35 0.09 10.22 -3.98
N LEU A 36 -1.15 9.72 -3.86
CA LEU A 36 -2.34 10.56 -3.97
C LEU A 36 -2.40 11.64 -2.89
N ALA A 37 -2.03 11.30 -1.64
CA ALA A 37 -2.02 12.24 -0.54
C ALA A 37 -0.98 13.35 -0.72
N GLN A 38 0.22 13.01 -1.19
CA GLN A 38 1.29 13.96 -1.50
C GLN A 38 0.86 14.98 -2.58
N HIS A 39 -0.04 14.59 -3.48
CA HIS A 39 -0.56 15.45 -4.54
C HIS A 39 -1.94 16.07 -4.23
N GLY A 40 -2.44 15.93 -3.00
CA GLY A 40 -3.72 16.49 -2.58
C GLY A 40 -4.95 15.85 -3.26
N VAL A 41 -4.80 14.68 -3.89
CA VAL A 41 -5.88 14.00 -4.59
C VAL A 41 -6.75 13.21 -3.60
N THR A 42 -8.04 13.49 -3.59
CA THR A 42 -9.04 12.76 -2.78
C THR A 42 -9.80 11.75 -3.64
N TYR A 43 -10.23 10.64 -3.03
CA TYR A 43 -10.95 9.57 -3.71
C TYR A 43 -12.07 9.01 -2.82
N LYS A 44 -13.18 8.57 -3.44
CA LYS A 44 -14.45 8.24 -2.76
C LYS A 44 -14.33 7.16 -1.68
N THR A 45 -13.38 6.24 -1.80
CA THR A 45 -13.19 5.10 -0.88
C THR A 45 -12.13 5.35 0.20
N LYS A 46 -11.73 6.60 0.45
CA LYS A 46 -10.86 6.95 1.58
C LYS A 46 -11.61 6.75 2.90
N SER A 47 -11.73 5.49 3.32
CA SER A 47 -12.35 5.12 4.58
C SER A 47 -11.49 5.62 5.75
N ALA A 48 -12.08 6.42 6.64
CA ALA A 48 -11.44 6.85 7.88
C ALA A 48 -11.21 5.69 8.89
N LEU A 49 -11.67 4.48 8.58
CA LEU A 49 -11.65 3.33 9.49
C LEU A 49 -10.24 2.74 9.70
N GLY A 50 -9.27 3.01 8.82
CA GLY A 50 -7.88 2.57 8.99
C GLY A 50 -7.18 3.18 10.22
N GLY A 51 -7.69 4.31 10.75
CA GLY A 51 -7.19 4.92 11.99
C GLY A 51 -7.93 4.47 13.27
N ARG A 52 -9.01 3.69 13.15
CA ARG A 52 -9.90 3.37 14.29
C ARG A 52 -9.55 2.07 15.01
N ALA A 53 -8.66 1.25 14.44
CA ALA A 53 -8.16 0.04 15.09
C ALA A 53 -7.28 0.31 16.33
N ARG A 54 -6.87 1.57 16.57
CA ARG A 54 -6.01 1.96 17.70
C ARG A 54 -6.75 2.63 18.87
N ARG A 55 -8.09 2.62 18.90
CA ARG A 55 -8.92 3.25 19.97
C ARG A 55 -9.94 2.30 20.60
N ARG A 56 -9.53 1.08 20.95
CA ARG A 56 -10.30 0.19 21.84
C ARG A 56 -9.36 -0.60 22.76
N THR A 57 -8.82 0.10 23.75
CA THR A 57 -8.48 -0.40 25.10
C THR A 57 -7.88 0.77 25.88
N GLU A 58 -8.74 1.51 26.57
CA GLU A 58 -8.49 2.13 27.88
C GLU A 58 -9.82 2.12 28.64
#